data_AF-A0A7V5Q0R6-F1
#
_entry.id   AF-A0A7V5Q0R6-F1
#
_cell.length_a   1.000
_cell.length_b   1.000
_cell.length_c   1.000
_cell.angle_alpha   90.00
_cell.angle_beta   90.00
_cell.angle_gamma   90.00
#
_symmetry.space_group_name_H-M   'P 1'
#
loop_
_entity.id
_entity.type
_entity.pdbx_description
1 polymer ?
#
loop_
_entity_poly.entity_id
_entity_poly.type
_entity_poly.pdbx_seq_one_letter_code
_entity_poly.pdbx_strand_id
1 'polypeptide(L)'
;MRANRASWVAAWLCAFLGGIATVRAYEPSVSVIRPTGFQRGTTVEATFAGARLEDAQELLFYEPGITVKKITPVNANQIKATLEVAPSCRLGIHAVRVRTATG
;
A
#
# COMPACT_ATOMS: atom_id res chain seq x y z
N MET A 1 -59.65 -17.87 2.59
CA MET A 1 -58.29 -17.79 3.17
C MET A 1 -57.38 -16.97 2.25
N ARG A 2 -57.19 -15.66 2.51
CA ARG A 2 -56.32 -14.76 1.74
C ARG A 2 -54.97 -14.66 2.44
N ALA A 3 -54.02 -15.54 2.11
CA ALA A 3 -52.65 -15.43 2.60
C ALA A 3 -51.88 -14.38 1.77
N ASN A 4 -51.72 -13.20 2.36
CA ASN A 4 -50.43 -12.52 2.56
C ASN A 4 -49.53 -12.19 1.34
N ARG A 5 -49.99 -11.34 0.42
CA ARG A 5 -49.09 -10.60 -0.51
C ARG A 5 -48.09 -9.69 0.24
N ALA A 6 -48.46 -9.21 1.43
CA ALA A 6 -47.61 -8.38 2.29
C ALA A 6 -46.41 -9.13 2.89
N SER A 7 -46.53 -10.45 3.10
CA SER A 7 -45.43 -11.27 3.66
C SER A 7 -44.25 -11.42 2.70
N TRP A 8 -44.52 -11.37 1.39
CA TRP A 8 -43.49 -11.49 0.36
C TRP A 8 -42.73 -10.18 0.23
N VAL A 9 -43.41 -9.03 0.30
CA VAL A 9 -42.76 -7.71 0.25
C VAL A 9 -41.85 -7.49 1.47
N ALA A 10 -42.26 -7.91 2.66
CA ALA A 10 -41.43 -7.83 3.86
C ALA A 10 -40.17 -8.70 3.78
N ALA A 11 -40.27 -9.90 3.20
CA ALA A 11 -39.13 -10.80 3.01
C ALA A 11 -38.12 -10.24 1.99
N TRP A 12 -38.59 -9.59 0.92
CA TRP A 12 -37.72 -8.93 -0.06
C TRP A 12 -37.03 -7.69 0.51
N LEU A 13 -37.69 -6.94 1.39
CA LEU A 13 -37.12 -5.77 2.07
C LEU A 13 -35.99 -6.16 3.04
N CYS A 14 -36.14 -7.27 3.78
CA CYS A 14 -35.09 -7.79 4.66
C CYS A 14 -33.88 -8.34 3.88
N ALA A 15 -34.10 -8.93 2.71
CA ALA A 15 -33.00 -9.41 1.85
C ALA A 15 -32.20 -8.24 1.24
N PHE A 16 -32.83 -7.09 0.99
CA PHE A 16 -32.16 -5.91 0.46
C PHE A 16 -31.33 -5.14 1.52
N LEU A 17 -31.70 -5.26 2.80
CA LEU A 17 -31.02 -4.62 3.93
C LEU A 17 -29.83 -5.42 4.50
N GLY A 18 -29.67 -6.70 4.12
CA GLY A 18 -28.61 -7.57 4.65
C GLY A 18 -27.23 -7.43 3.98
N GLY A 19 -27.12 -6.65 2.90
CA GLY A 19 -25.90 -6.52 2.10
C GLY A 19 -24.98 -5.39 2.52
N ILE A 20 -24.61 -5.28 3.81
CA ILE A 20 -23.58 -4.33 4.22
C ILE A 20 -22.21 -4.99 4.03
N ALA A 21 -21.65 -4.90 2.83
CA ALA A 21 -20.26 -5.26 2.60
C ALA A 21 -19.38 -4.24 3.34
N THR A 22 -18.62 -4.69 4.33
CA THR A 22 -17.62 -3.84 4.97
C THR A 22 -16.48 -3.59 3.98
N VAL A 23 -16.53 -2.45 3.29
CA VAL A 23 -15.41 -1.98 2.47
C VAL A 23 -14.30 -1.57 3.43
N ARG A 24 -13.20 -2.34 3.47
CA ARG A 24 -12.01 -1.94 4.23
C ARG A 24 -11.18 -1.00 3.36
N ALA A 25 -11.11 0.26 3.76
CA ALA A 25 -10.15 1.19 3.22
C ALA A 25 -8.76 0.78 3.72
N TYR A 26 -7.95 0.26 2.81
CA TYR A 26 -6.58 -0.12 3.09
C TYR A 26 -5.67 1.01 2.63
N GLU A 27 -5.19 1.80 3.58
CA GLU A 27 -4.29 2.93 3.32
C GLU A 27 -2.91 2.56 3.85
N PRO A 28 -1.94 2.24 2.98
CA PRO A 28 -0.55 2.02 3.40
C PRO A 28 0.07 3.34 3.83
N SER A 29 0.78 3.33 4.95
CA SER A 29 1.51 4.51 5.41
C SER A 29 2.97 4.16 5.69
N VAL A 30 3.86 5.08 5.34
CA VAL A 30 5.28 5.01 5.68
C VAL A 30 5.59 6.20 6.58
N SER A 31 6.17 5.92 7.74
CA SER A 31 6.53 6.92 8.74
C SER A 31 8.03 7.14 8.82
N VAL A 32 8.83 6.10 8.58
CA VAL A 32 10.29 6.16 8.76
C VAL A 32 10.99 5.40 7.65
N ILE A 33 12.08 5.98 7.15
CA ILE A 33 12.98 5.38 6.17
C ILE A 33 14.38 5.34 6.77
N ARG A 34 15.04 4.18 6.70
CA ARG A 34 16.42 3.99 7.19
C ARG A 34 17.29 3.28 6.15
N PRO A 35 18.52 3.75 5.90
CA PRO A 35 19.07 5.03 6.35
C PRO A 35 18.29 6.23 5.77
N THR A 36 18.41 7.40 6.41
CA THR A 36 17.70 8.64 6.00
C THR A 36 18.29 9.29 4.74
N GLY A 37 19.44 8.80 4.26
CA GLY A 37 20.11 9.29 3.07
C GLY A 37 20.95 8.20 2.41
N PHE A 38 21.19 8.37 1.11
CA PHE A 38 21.89 7.41 0.27
C PHE A 38 22.98 8.11 -0.54
N GLN A 39 24.09 7.40 -0.77
CA GLN A 39 25.14 7.86 -1.66
C GLN A 39 24.72 7.62 -3.12
N ARG A 40 25.06 8.56 -4.02
CA ARG A 40 24.84 8.36 -5.46
C ARG A 40 25.82 7.34 -6.03
N GLY A 41 25.38 6.59 -7.04
CA GLY A 41 26.18 5.56 -7.71
C GLY A 41 26.35 4.29 -6.88
N THR A 42 25.53 4.09 -5.85
CA THR A 42 25.59 2.89 -5.00
C THR A 42 24.27 2.13 -5.02
N THR A 43 24.35 0.83 -4.71
CA THR A 43 23.19 0.01 -4.40
C THR A 43 23.10 -0.13 -2.88
N VAL A 44 21.94 0.17 -2.32
CA VAL A 44 21.71 0.24 -0.88
C VAL A 44 20.44 -0.49 -0.50
N GLU A 45 20.47 -1.19 0.63
CA GLU A 45 19.26 -1.74 1.24
C GLU A 45 18.66 -0.69 2.18
N ALA A 46 17.43 -0.27 1.87
CA ALA A 46 16.65 0.65 2.67
C ALA A 46 15.51 -0.09 3.36
N THR A 47 15.27 0.25 4.61
CA THR A 47 14.14 -0.22 5.41
C THR A 47 13.11 0.89 5.49
N PHE A 48 11.87 0.57 5.11
CA PHE A 48 10.71 1.43 5.26
C PHE A 48 9.85 0.85 6.36
N ALA A 49 9.55 1.65 7.36
CA ALA A 49 8.67 1.30 8.47
C ALA A 49 7.41 2.16 8.43
N GLY A 50 6.30 1.57 8.87
CA GLY A 50 4.98 2.18 8.81
C GLY A 50 3.89 1.20 9.21
N ALA A 51 2.77 1.24 8.50
CA ALA A 51 1.64 0.35 8.72
C ALA A 51 1.06 -0.11 7.40
N ARG A 52 0.51 -1.34 7.39
CA ARG A 52 -0.23 -1.93 6.27
C ARG A 52 0.64 -2.09 5.02
N LEU A 53 1.78 -2.75 5.18
CA LEU A 53 2.82 -2.92 4.16
C LEU A 53 3.06 -4.40 3.81
N GLU A 54 2.23 -5.32 4.31
CA GLU A 54 2.41 -6.77 4.12
C GLU A 54 2.41 -7.20 2.64
N ASP A 55 1.68 -6.49 1.79
CA ASP A 55 1.52 -6.74 0.36
C ASP A 55 2.12 -5.64 -0.52
N ALA A 56 3.18 -4.98 -0.04
CA ALA A 56 3.90 -3.96 -0.81
C ALA A 56 4.48 -4.52 -2.11
N GLN A 57 4.10 -3.92 -3.24
CA GLN A 57 4.53 -4.34 -4.58
C GLN A 57 5.54 -3.40 -5.21
N GLU A 58 5.43 -2.10 -4.92
CA GLU A 58 6.18 -1.09 -5.65
C GLU A 58 6.48 0.14 -4.79
N LEU A 59 7.63 0.74 -5.03
CA LEU A 59 8.02 2.05 -4.50
C LEU A 59 8.13 3.02 -5.67
N LEU A 60 7.24 4.00 -5.69
CA LEU A 60 7.15 5.02 -6.72
C LEU A 60 7.96 6.24 -6.28
N PHE A 61 8.98 6.57 -7.06
CA PHE A 61 9.71 7.82 -6.93
C PHE A 61 9.22 8.80 -7.99
N TYR A 62 8.89 10.02 -7.57
CA TYR A 62 8.40 11.06 -8.49
C TYR A 62 9.51 11.63 -9.39
N GLU A 63 10.76 11.36 -9.04
CA GLU A 63 11.93 11.87 -9.73
C GLU A 63 12.80 10.73 -10.25
N PRO A 64 13.44 10.90 -11.41
CA PRO A 64 14.31 9.91 -11.98
C PRO A 64 15.62 9.80 -11.18
N GLY A 65 16.26 8.62 -11.28
CA GLY A 65 17.60 8.38 -10.72
C GLY A 65 17.63 7.43 -9.53
N ILE A 66 16.48 6.94 -9.05
CA ILE A 66 16.40 5.86 -8.06
C ILE A 66 15.61 4.70 -8.69
N THR A 67 16.22 3.52 -8.75
CA THR A 67 15.59 2.30 -9.28
C THR A 67 15.42 1.28 -8.17
N VAL A 68 14.23 0.71 -8.06
CA VAL A 68 13.93 -0.34 -7.07
C VAL A 68 14.23 -1.69 -7.69
N LYS A 69 15.21 -2.42 -7.14
CA LYS A 69 15.60 -3.74 -7.65
C LYS A 69 14.78 -4.87 -7.03
N LYS A 70 14.47 -4.72 -5.75
CA LYS A 70 13.78 -5.75 -4.97
C LYS A 70 13.02 -5.10 -3.83
N ILE A 71 11.82 -5.61 -3.55
CA ILE A 71 11.06 -5.30 -2.36
C ILE A 71 10.82 -6.63 -1.64
N THR A 72 11.12 -6.66 -0.35
CA THR A 72 10.91 -7.81 0.52
C THR A 72 10.08 -7.34 1.72
N PRO A 73 8.79 -7.68 1.79
CA PRO A 73 8.00 -7.42 2.98
C PRO A 73 8.54 -8.26 4.14
N VAL A 74 8.84 -7.61 5.27
CA VAL A 74 9.32 -8.27 6.49
C VAL A 74 8.13 -8.61 7.38
N ASN A 75 7.23 -7.64 7.56
CA ASN A 75 5.97 -7.78 8.28
C ASN A 75 5.00 -6.67 7.83
N ALA A 76 3.79 -6.65 8.41
CA ALA A 76 2.76 -5.64 8.12
C ALA A 76 3.20 -4.19 8.35
N ASN A 77 4.28 -3.95 9.10
CA ASN A 77 4.76 -2.62 9.48
C ASN A 77 6.13 -2.29 8.90
N GLN A 78 6.74 -3.19 8.13
CA GLN A 78 8.12 -3.04 7.68
C GLN A 78 8.39 -3.77 6.36
N ILE A 79 9.01 -3.05 5.44
CA ILE A 79 9.52 -3.60 4.18
C ILE A 79 10.98 -3.23 4.00
N LYS A 80 11.73 -4.11 3.36
CA LYS A 80 13.11 -3.88 2.93
C LYS A 80 13.14 -3.75 1.42
N ALA A 81 13.71 -2.68 0.90
CA ALA A 81 13.87 -2.50 -0.53
C ALA A 81 15.35 -2.27 -0.89
N THR A 82 15.80 -2.95 -1.92
CA THR A 82 17.11 -2.73 -2.52
C THR A 82 16.96 -1.66 -3.59
N LEU A 83 17.60 -0.52 -3.35
CA LEU A 83 17.55 0.66 -4.22
C LEU A 83 18.91 0.82 -4.92
N GLU A 84 18.88 1.01 -6.22
CA GLU A 84 20.03 1.45 -7.00
C GLU A 84 19.91 2.96 -7.24
N VAL A 85 20.85 3.74 -6.73
CA VAL A 85 20.88 5.19 -6.91
C VAL A 85 21.86 5.52 -8.03
N ALA A 86 21.37 6.12 -9.11
CA ALA A 86 22.20 6.50 -10.25
C ALA A 86 23.26 7.55 -9.85
N PRO A 87 24.46 7.53 -10.46
CA PRO A 87 25.48 8.56 -10.23
C PRO A 87 25.00 9.99 -10.57
N SER A 88 24.11 10.11 -11.56
CA SER A 88 23.51 11.36 -12.01
C SER A 88 22.26 11.78 -11.23
N CYS A 89 21.88 11.03 -10.18
CA CYS A 89 20.69 11.34 -9.39
C CYS A 89 20.79 12.72 -8.74
N ARG A 90 19.66 13.46 -8.69
CA ARG A 90 19.60 14.79 -8.08
C ARG A 90 19.85 14.68 -6.58
N LEU A 91 20.62 15.62 -6.04
CA LEU A 91 20.79 15.76 -4.60
C LEU A 91 19.53 16.38 -3.97
N GLY A 92 19.22 15.96 -2.74
CA GLY A 92 18.10 16.47 -1.96
C GLY A 92 17.05 15.42 -1.65
N ILE A 93 15.86 15.90 -1.29
CA ILE A 93 14.73 15.05 -0.90
C ILE A 93 14.11 14.44 -2.16
N HIS A 94 13.88 13.13 -2.10
CA HIS A 94 13.12 12.36 -3.08
C HIS A 94 11.83 11.91 -2.44
N ALA A 95 10.69 12.38 -2.94
CA ALA A 95 9.39 11.91 -2.48
C ALA A 95 9.17 10.47 -2.97
N VAL A 96 8.71 9.62 -2.06
CA VAL A 96 8.44 8.20 -2.33
C VAL A 96 7.03 7.84 -1.90
N ARG A 97 6.37 7.00 -2.68
CA ARG A 97 5.06 6.43 -2.37
C ARG A 97 5.12 4.91 -2.47
N VAL A 98 4.52 4.24 -1.50
CA VAL A 98 4.35 2.78 -1.55
C VAL A 98 3.04 2.48 -2.25
N ARG A 99 3.05 1.46 -3.11
CA ARG A 99 1.86 0.83 -3.65
C ARG A 99 1.78 -0.59 -3.11
N THR A 100 0.67 -0.92 -2.46
CA THR A 100 0.36 -2.31 -2.11
C THR A 100 -0.64 -2.89 -3.11
N ALA A 101 -0.93 -4.18 -3.03
CA ALA A 101 -1.94 -4.80 -3.88
C ALA A 101 -3.36 -4.33 -3.49
N THR A 102 -3.54 -3.99 -2.22
CA THR A 102 -4.82 -3.64 -1.60
C THR A 102 -5.08 -2.12 -1.50
N GLY A 103 -4.07 -1.26 -1.70
CA GLY A 103 -4.23 0.21 -1.72
C GLY A 103 -2.96 0.99 -2.02
#